data_AF-A0A5C8TKB5-F1
#
_entry.id   AF-A0A5C8TKB5-F1
#
_cell.length_a   1.000
_cell.length_b   1.000
_cell.length_c   1.000
_cell.angle_alpha   90.00
_cell.angle_beta   90.00
_cell.angle_gamma   90.00
#
_symmetry.space_group_name_H-M   'P 1'
#
loop_
_entity.id
_entity.type
_entity.pdbx_description
1 polymer ?
#
loop_
_entity_poly.entity_id
_entity_poly.type
_entity_poly.pdbx_seq_one_letter_code
_entity_poly.pdbx_strand_id
1 'polypeptide(L)'
;MAEKRDAVANDAEPIRDEVLPPGADTARARKVPAQGPRYHAVVTGADGAKSLHALPAYGDDEAIAHALALAEGRAIEIWDGPRLIEHFAAVAR
;
A
#
# COMPACT_ATOMS: atom_id res chain seq x y z
N MET A 1 -36.07 54.00 33.12
CA MET A 1 -35.91 54.03 31.65
C MET A 1 -34.42 53.88 31.37
N ALA A 2 -33.90 53.01 30.52
CA ALA A 2 -34.42 51.85 29.84
C ALA A 2 -33.23 50.90 29.70
N GLU A 3 -33.54 49.62 29.86
CA GLU A 3 -32.67 48.46 29.70
C GLU A 3 -32.07 48.41 28.28
N LYS A 4 -30.77 48.15 28.17
CA LYS A 4 -30.16 47.68 26.92
C LYS A 4 -29.49 46.34 27.19
N ARG A 5 -30.30 45.30 27.14
CA ARG A 5 -29.88 43.98 26.64
C ARG A 5 -29.57 44.14 25.16
N ASP A 6 -28.51 43.49 24.69
CA ASP A 6 -28.18 43.10 23.31
C ASP A 6 -26.65 42.88 23.28
N ALA A 7 -26.05 41.82 22.77
CA ALA A 7 -26.52 40.60 22.14
C ALA A 7 -25.38 39.57 22.29
N VAL A 8 -25.72 38.33 22.64
CA VAL A 8 -24.79 37.20 22.52
C VAL A 8 -24.58 36.96 21.03
N ALA A 9 -23.37 37.25 20.54
CA ALA A 9 -22.94 36.80 19.22
C ALA A 9 -22.73 35.28 19.29
N ASN A 10 -23.76 34.53 18.89
CA ASN A 10 -23.59 33.15 18.49
C ASN A 10 -22.80 33.15 17.17
N ASP A 11 -21.47 33.06 17.26
CA ASP A 11 -20.62 32.63 16.14
C ASP A 11 -20.84 31.13 15.92
N ALA A 12 -22.02 30.79 15.39
CA ALA A 12 -22.26 29.49 14.77
C ALA A 12 -21.76 29.59 13.33
N GLU A 13 -20.48 29.26 13.13
CA GLU A 13 -19.93 28.96 11.80
C GLU A 13 -20.87 27.95 11.10
N PRO A 14 -21.32 28.21 9.86
CA PRO A 14 -22.11 27.24 9.12
C PRO A 14 -21.21 26.04 8.80
N ILE A 15 -21.59 24.86 9.30
CA ILE A 15 -20.99 23.58 8.90
C ILE A 15 -21.16 23.50 7.40
N ARG A 16 -20.07 23.74 6.66
CA ARG A 16 -20.02 23.48 5.23
C ARG A 16 -20.07 21.96 5.12
N ASP A 17 -21.14 21.45 4.51
CA ASP A 17 -21.21 20.08 4.00
C ASP A 17 -20.12 19.92 2.95
N GLU A 18 -18.89 19.68 3.42
CA GLU A 18 -17.78 19.26 2.61
C GLU A 18 -18.07 17.80 2.27
N VAL A 19 -18.74 17.61 1.13
CA VAL A 19 -18.94 16.32 0.48
C VAL A 19 -17.60 15.58 0.50
N LEU A 20 -17.50 14.56 1.35
CA LEU A 20 -16.38 13.62 1.33
C LEU A 20 -16.25 13.12 -0.11
N PRO A 21 -15.13 13.34 -0.81
CA PRO A 21 -14.88 12.61 -2.04
C PRO A 21 -14.82 11.11 -1.68
N PRO A 22 -15.65 10.24 -2.26
CA PRO A 22 -15.52 8.81 -2.04
C PRO A 22 -14.28 8.36 -2.81
N GLY A 23 -13.24 7.97 -2.08
CA GLY A 23 -12.04 7.38 -2.68
C GLY A 23 -10.70 7.95 -2.22
N ALA A 24 -10.64 8.69 -1.12
CA ALA A 24 -9.36 8.89 -0.42
C ALA A 24 -8.99 7.62 0.36
N ASP A 25 -8.86 6.51 -0.37
CA ASP A 25 -8.11 5.37 0.13
C ASP A 25 -6.70 5.87 0.39
N THR A 26 -6.23 5.54 1.58
CA THR A 26 -5.08 6.10 2.26
C THR A 26 -3.76 5.73 1.57
N ALA A 27 -3.51 6.27 0.37
CA ALA A 27 -2.17 6.41 -0.17
C ALA A 27 -1.47 7.53 0.60
N ARG A 28 -1.20 7.30 1.89
CA ARG A 28 -0.23 8.09 2.65
C ARG A 28 1.06 7.95 1.87
N ALA A 29 1.38 8.97 1.07
CA ALA A 29 2.64 9.12 0.36
C ALA A 29 3.77 9.16 1.40
N ARG A 30 4.12 7.98 1.91
CA ARG A 30 5.26 7.75 2.78
C ARG A 30 6.45 8.03 1.89
N LYS A 31 7.20 9.09 2.20
CA LYS A 31 8.52 9.35 1.61
C LYS A 31 9.24 8.03 1.48
N VAL A 32 9.37 7.55 0.24
CA VAL A 32 10.13 6.36 -0.07
C VAL A 32 11.58 6.77 0.15
N PRO A 33 12.32 6.19 1.11
CA PRO A 33 13.75 6.47 1.21
C PRO A 33 14.39 6.10 -0.13
N ALA A 34 15.36 6.88 -0.60
CA ALA A 34 16.05 6.71 -1.89
C ALA A 34 16.90 5.41 -2.00
N GLN A 35 16.65 4.45 -1.11
CA GLN A 35 17.19 3.10 -1.17
C GLN A 35 16.29 2.33 -2.12
N GLY A 36 16.86 1.49 -2.99
CA GLY A 36 16.14 0.77 -4.05
C GLY A 36 14.94 -0.06 -3.56
N PRO A 37 14.26 -0.79 -4.46
CA PRO A 37 13.04 -1.51 -4.12
C PRO A 37 13.27 -2.43 -2.91
N ARG A 38 12.52 -2.18 -1.83
CA ARG A 38 12.67 -2.90 -0.56
C ARG A 38 12.19 -4.35 -0.68
N TYR A 39 11.22 -4.56 -1.57
CA TYR A 39 10.62 -5.84 -1.86
C TYR A 39 11.40 -6.59 -2.95
N HIS A 40 11.50 -7.91 -2.79
CA HIS A 40 12.07 -8.77 -3.81
C HIS A 40 11.33 -10.11 -3.90
N ALA A 41 11.32 -10.67 -5.10
CA ALA A 41 10.86 -12.02 -5.37
C ALA A 41 12.05 -12.95 -5.63
N VAL A 42 12.01 -14.13 -5.04
CA VAL A 42 12.89 -15.25 -5.40
C VAL A 42 12.07 -16.26 -6.19
N VAL A 43 12.31 -16.34 -7.50
CA VAL A 43 11.63 -17.30 -8.38
C VAL A 43 12.52 -18.52 -8.55
N THR A 44 11.96 -19.71 -8.34
CA THR A 44 12.64 -20.99 -8.52
C THR A 44 12.22 -21.61 -9.85
N GLY A 45 13.18 -21.74 -10.78
CA GLY A 45 13.00 -22.38 -12.07
C GLY A 45 12.69 -23.87 -11.97
N ALA A 46 12.25 -24.47 -13.09
CA ALA A 46 11.97 -25.91 -13.15
C ALA A 46 13.21 -26.78 -12.95
N ASP A 47 14.40 -26.24 -13.21
CA ASP A 47 15.71 -26.82 -12.95
C ASP A 47 16.17 -26.64 -11.48
N GLY A 48 15.38 -25.96 -10.66
CA GLY A 48 15.71 -25.60 -9.28
C GLY A 48 16.58 -24.34 -9.15
N ALA A 49 16.95 -23.68 -10.25
CA ALA A 49 17.74 -22.45 -10.19
C ALA A 49 16.92 -21.31 -9.59
N LYS A 50 17.55 -20.53 -8.70
CA LYS A 50 16.90 -19.38 -8.05
C LYS A 50 17.31 -18.08 -8.74
N SER A 51 16.34 -17.20 -8.99
CA SER A 51 16.56 -15.86 -9.53
C SER A 51 15.92 -14.81 -8.62
N LEU A 52 16.64 -13.71 -8.42
CA LEU A 52 16.22 -12.60 -7.56
C LEU A 52 15.71 -11.44 -8.41
N HIS A 53 14.50 -10.96 -8.13
CA HIS A 53 13.84 -9.88 -8.85
C HIS A 53 13.43 -8.78 -7.88
N ALA A 54 13.86 -7.54 -8.13
CA ALA A 54 13.40 -6.40 -7.35
C ALA A 54 11.94 -6.07 -7.71
N LEU A 55 11.09 -5.86 -6.71
CA LEU A 55 9.67 -5.55 -6.91
C LEU A 55 9.43 -4.07 -6.58
N PRO A 56 9.04 -3.23 -7.57
CA PRO A 56 8.74 -1.83 -7.32
C PRO A 56 7.36 -1.68 -6.68
N ALA A 57 7.25 -2.07 -5.40
CA ALA A 57 6.01 -2.05 -4.63
C ALA A 57 6.12 -1.13 -3.41
N TYR A 58 4.99 -0.53 -3.03
CA TYR A 58 4.87 0.32 -1.84
C TYR A 58 4.29 -0.40 -0.63
N GLY A 59 3.77 -1.62 -0.81
CA GLY A 59 3.18 -2.46 0.23
C GLY A 59 3.13 -3.93 -0.17
N ASP A 60 2.78 -4.78 0.81
CA ASP A 60 2.77 -6.24 0.66
C ASP A 60 1.84 -6.70 -0.48
N ASP A 61 0.62 -6.16 -0.55
CA ASP A 61 -0.37 -6.57 -1.56
C ASP A 61 0.11 -6.28 -3.00
N GLU A 62 0.73 -5.11 -3.21
CA GLU A 62 1.30 -4.72 -4.50
C GLU A 62 2.53 -5.58 -4.84
N ALA A 63 3.36 -5.89 -3.85
CA ALA A 63 4.50 -6.80 -4.02
C ALA A 63 4.03 -8.21 -4.44
N ILE A 64 2.96 -8.70 -3.83
CA ILE A 64 2.33 -9.99 -4.18
C ILE A 64 1.81 -9.96 -5.61
N ALA A 65 1.10 -8.91 -6.01
CA ALA A 65 0.59 -8.79 -7.38
C ALA A 65 1.71 -8.79 -8.43
N HIS A 66 2.80 -8.03 -8.19
CA HIS A 66 3.96 -8.02 -9.08
C HIS A 66 4.68 -9.36 -9.13
N ALA A 67 4.86 -10.02 -7.98
CA ALA A 67 5.50 -11.32 -7.91
C ALA A 67 4.70 -12.40 -8.65
N LEU A 68 3.39 -12.45 -8.47
CA LEU A 68 2.52 -13.43 -9.15
C LEU A 68 2.55 -13.27 -10.68
N ALA A 69 2.68 -12.04 -11.18
CA ALA A 69 2.86 -11.79 -12.61
C ALA A 69 4.19 -12.35 -13.16
N LEU A 70 5.23 -12.47 -12.33
CA LEU A 70 6.53 -13.06 -12.70
C LEU A 70 6.57 -14.59 -12.58
N ALA A 71 5.73 -15.17 -11.72
CA ALA A 71 5.84 -16.56 -11.33
C ALA A 71 5.61 -17.54 -12.49
N GLU A 72 4.72 -17.24 -13.44
CA GLU A 72 4.38 -18.12 -14.58
C GLU A 72 4.09 -19.59 -14.18
N GLY A 73 3.54 -19.83 -12.98
CA GLY A 73 3.30 -21.17 -12.43
C GLY A 73 4.50 -21.83 -11.71
N ARG A 74 5.63 -21.12 -11.60
CA ARG A 74 6.82 -21.53 -10.84
C ARG A 74 6.66 -21.20 -9.35
N ALA A 75 7.47 -21.85 -8.52
CA ALA A 75 7.53 -21.53 -7.11
C ALA A 75 8.16 -20.14 -6.92
N ILE A 76 7.57 -19.34 -6.03
CA ILE A 76 8.00 -17.97 -5.78
C ILE A 76 7.87 -17.62 -4.29
N GLU A 77 8.91 -16.98 -3.76
CA GLU A 77 8.93 -16.40 -2.42
C GLU A 77 8.99 -14.88 -2.51
N ILE A 78 8.25 -14.18 -1.65
CA ILE A 78 8.15 -12.72 -1.65
C ILE A 78 8.67 -12.20 -0.32
N TRP A 79 9.59 -11.25 -0.36
CA TRP A 79 10.34 -10.79 0.79
C TRP A 79 10.33 -9.27 0.91
N ASP A 80 10.29 -8.79 2.15
CA ASP A 80 10.47 -7.40 2.56
C ASP A 80 11.73 -7.28 3.41
N GLY A 81 12.89 -7.05 2.77
CA GLY A 81 14.18 -7.21 3.44
C GLY A 81 14.32 -8.63 4.02
N PRO A 82 14.53 -8.79 5.34
CA PRO A 82 14.65 -10.13 5.97
C PRO A 82 13.29 -10.79 6.26
N ARG A 83 12.16 -10.11 6.06
CA ARG A 83 10.82 -10.64 6.38
C ARG A 83 10.27 -11.38 5.17
N LEU A 84 10.03 -12.69 5.30
CA LEU A 84 9.22 -13.42 4.33
C LEU A 84 7.77 -12.96 4.48
N ILE A 85 7.17 -12.57 3.36
CA ILE A 85 5.78 -12.14 3.28
C ILE A 85 4.90 -13.33 2.94
N GLU A 86 5.25 -14.02 1.85
CA GLU A 86 4.44 -15.10 1.30
C GLU A 86 5.29 -16.06 0.44
N HIS A 87 4.85 -17.31 0.36
CA HIS A 87 5.43 -18.35 -0.49
C HIS A 87 4.32 -19.07 -1.26
N PHE A 88 4.43 -19.05 -2.59
CA PHE A 88 3.60 -19.84 -3.48
C PHE A 88 4.38 -21.01 -4.05
N ALA A 89 3.86 -22.23 -3.88
CA ALA A 89 4.41 -23.41 -4.51
C ALA A 89 4.19 -23.40 -6.02
N ALA A 90 5.04 -24.11 -6.76
CA ALA A 90 4.82 -24.32 -8.18
C ALA A 90 3.50 -25.07 -8.41
N VAL A 91 2.72 -24.62 -9.39
CA VAL A 91 1.47 -25.28 -9.76
C VAL A 91 1.81 -26.23 -10.91
N ALA A 92 1.71 -27.54 -10.67
CA ALA A 92 1.85 -28.53 -11.73
C ALA A 92 0.72 -28.29 -12.75
N ARG A 93 1.09 -28.06 -14.01
CA ARG A 93 0.16 -28.09 -15.13
C ARG A 93 -0.14 -29.51 -15.55
#